data_AF-A0A9R1GJ00-F1
#
_entry.id   AF-A0A9R1GJ00-F1
#
_cell.length_a   1.000
_cell.length_b   1.000
_cell.length_c   1.000
_cell.angle_alpha   90.00
_cell.angle_beta   90.00
_cell.angle_gamma   90.00
#
_symmetry.space_group_name_H-M   'P 1'
#
loop_
_entity.id
_entity.type
_entity.pdbx_description
1 polymer ?
#
loop_
_entity_poly.entity_id
_entity_poly.type
_entity_poly.pdbx_seq_one_letter_code
_entity_poly.pdbx_strand_id
1 'polypeptide(L)'
;MAVIVDLVSDDDVFELDEGNDGQVGVSSYPARRNADAPGPSRLVRQDADGMANGATPSASLVGMYVEMGFPKEMVLKAIKEIGKRDESAVLSLLLAYTEDDDSVGSCSTSRRIPQRVEDDDDDDEEEDDDFDFEDWDDDVDAGQRDPHSDGSGDEEFLQEMSQLDKQIKSLVDMGFPEDEANRALRRCGLDTPMHVLVDSIYASQHDPEVMDENRFSSCVGRKKARFTEDSKKRKRYGGGAHGSQPPWDGGHEESISLPKPMVGFGLPGDRPRSVGRWLPAHSMRAPFFYYENVALATKGAWAEISRSLYGIEPEFVDSKYFCAALRKRGYIHNLPTEGRSVLRPIPPKTIFEAFPQYETWWPSWDQRRQLNCLQTCMASAKLTERIHRALANSTDPPTQAVQKRVLEECRKWNLVWIGKNKVAALDYLEMEFLLGYPRDHTRGASKKKRDKCLGNSFQVDTVAFHLSVLKDRFPCGMNVLSLFSGIGGAEVALHKLGIRMKTVVSVEICEASRNILRTWWDQTQDGTLIEFRDVQSLTHEKIASLIRQLGGFDLVIGGSPCNNLAGSNRHHRVGLEGDQSVLFRDYVRILNSIKSIMANVG
;
A
#
# COMPACT_ATOMS: atom_id res chain seq x y z
N MET A 1 -5.80 26.08 57.23
CA MET A 1 -4.70 25.46 58.01
C MET A 1 -4.13 24.39 57.08
N ALA A 2 -2.86 24.40 56.64
CA ALA A 2 -1.60 24.70 57.34
C ALA A 2 -1.38 23.70 58.49
N VAL A 3 -0.22 23.06 58.67
CA VAL A 3 1.17 23.53 58.45
C VAL A 3 2.08 22.43 57.83
N ILE A 4 3.20 22.86 57.24
CA ILE A 4 4.30 22.08 56.65
C ILE A 4 5.26 21.56 57.75
N VAL A 5 5.58 20.25 57.75
CA VAL A 5 6.84 19.65 58.30
C VAL A 5 7.12 18.32 57.56
N ASP A 6 8.34 17.79 57.68
CA ASP A 6 9.36 17.76 56.60
C ASP A 6 10.66 17.03 57.09
N LEU A 7 11.54 16.64 56.15
CA LEU A 7 12.94 16.20 56.29
C LEU A 7 13.33 14.83 56.90
N VAL A 8 14.50 14.34 56.40
CA VAL A 8 15.38 13.21 56.83
C VAL A 8 14.77 11.81 56.61
N SER A 9 15.12 11.01 55.57
CA SER A 9 16.42 10.47 55.10
C SER A 9 16.87 9.19 55.80
N ASP A 10 17.17 8.14 55.03
CA ASP A 10 18.50 7.53 54.94
C ASP A 10 18.61 6.72 53.62
N ASP A 11 19.82 6.64 53.07
CA ASP A 11 20.17 5.86 51.88
C ASP A 11 20.79 4.51 52.28
N ASP A 12 20.68 3.49 51.42
CA ASP A 12 21.51 2.27 51.54
C ASP A 12 22.10 1.94 50.16
N VAL A 13 23.42 2.12 50.04
CA VAL A 13 24.22 1.85 48.84
C VAL A 13 25.10 0.63 49.11
N PHE A 14 25.07 -0.35 48.22
CA PHE A 14 26.00 -1.47 48.22
C PHE A 14 27.00 -1.35 47.06
N GLU A 15 28.27 -1.14 47.44
CA GLU A 15 29.46 -1.23 46.58
C GLU A 15 30.55 -2.01 47.35
N LEU A 16 31.78 -2.05 46.80
CA LEU A 16 32.94 -2.87 47.21
C LEU A 16 32.91 -4.33 46.69
N ASP A 17 34.02 -4.90 46.18
CA ASP A 17 35.38 -4.35 46.07
C ASP A 17 36.21 -4.86 44.86
N GLU A 18 37.36 -4.20 44.69
CA GLU A 18 38.46 -4.44 43.73
C GLU A 18 39.12 -5.84 43.90
N GLY A 19 39.97 -6.36 43.00
CA GLY A 19 40.54 -5.87 41.73
C GLY A 19 41.83 -6.65 41.39
N ASN A 20 42.67 -6.11 40.49
CA ASN A 20 44.14 -6.27 40.34
C ASN A 20 44.62 -6.38 38.87
N ASP A 21 45.79 -5.81 38.60
CA ASP A 21 46.32 -5.54 37.27
C ASP A 21 47.49 -6.45 36.86
N GLY A 22 47.82 -6.48 35.55
CA GLY A 22 49.02 -7.13 35.02
C GLY A 22 49.23 -6.84 33.53
N GLN A 23 50.46 -6.48 33.13
CA GLN A 23 50.77 -6.00 31.76
C GLN A 23 52.12 -6.57 31.25
N VAL A 24 52.28 -6.55 29.91
CA VAL A 24 53.52 -6.78 29.14
C VAL A 24 53.91 -8.26 28.90
N GLY A 25 54.16 -8.61 27.62
CA GLY A 25 54.81 -9.87 27.22
C GLY A 25 54.67 -10.19 25.72
N VAL A 26 55.74 -9.98 24.93
CA VAL A 26 55.78 -10.34 23.49
C VAL A 26 56.63 -11.60 23.29
N SER A 27 56.13 -12.59 22.54
CA SER A 27 56.96 -13.60 21.88
C SER A 27 56.24 -14.24 20.67
N SER A 28 56.94 -15.04 19.88
CA SER A 28 56.60 -15.27 18.46
C SER A 28 56.79 -16.71 17.95
N TYR A 29 55.79 -17.17 17.18
CA TYR A 29 55.89 -18.21 16.13
C TYR A 29 56.30 -19.65 16.58
N PRO A 30 56.23 -20.69 15.72
CA PRO A 30 55.95 -20.70 14.28
C PRO A 30 54.78 -21.58 13.80
N ALA A 31 54.37 -21.36 12.56
CA ALA A 31 53.52 -22.28 11.80
C ALA A 31 54.31 -23.53 11.36
N ARG A 32 53.60 -24.63 11.11
CA ARG A 32 54.08 -25.72 10.25
C ARG A 32 53.25 -25.78 8.97
N ARG A 33 53.95 -25.86 7.83
CA ARG A 33 53.38 -26.26 6.55
C ARG A 33 53.25 -27.78 6.54
N ASN A 34 52.35 -28.30 5.71
CA ASN A 34 52.75 -29.23 4.66
C ASN A 34 51.98 -28.86 3.40
N ALA A 35 52.63 -29.03 2.26
CA ALA A 35 51.99 -29.04 0.95
C ALA A 35 52.35 -30.38 0.33
N ASP A 36 51.47 -30.91 -0.52
CA ASP A 36 51.88 -31.65 -1.70
C ASP A 36 50.73 -31.63 -2.72
N ALA A 37 51.10 -31.57 -3.99
CA ALA A 37 50.22 -31.72 -5.14
C ALA A 37 50.88 -32.74 -6.09
N PRO A 38 50.14 -33.31 -7.07
CA PRO A 38 50.25 -32.68 -8.40
C PRO A 38 49.01 -32.81 -9.30
N GLY A 39 48.87 -31.85 -10.23
CA GLY A 39 48.21 -32.06 -11.53
C GLY A 39 49.24 -32.44 -12.62
N PRO A 40 48.81 -32.91 -13.81
CA PRO A 40 48.44 -31.99 -14.91
C PRO A 40 47.05 -32.38 -15.51
N SER A 41 46.58 -32.05 -16.73
CA SER A 41 47.13 -31.46 -17.97
C SER A 41 45.95 -30.99 -18.88
N ARG A 42 46.10 -30.47 -20.11
CA ARG A 42 46.76 -29.26 -20.64
C ARG A 42 46.42 -29.17 -22.15
N LEU A 43 46.04 -27.99 -22.67
CA LEU A 43 45.70 -27.71 -24.10
C LEU A 43 44.33 -28.32 -24.54
N VAL A 44 43.62 -27.84 -25.59
CA VAL A 44 44.01 -27.20 -26.87
C VAL A 44 43.12 -25.96 -27.23
N ARG A 45 43.60 -25.09 -28.13
CA ARG A 45 42.82 -24.03 -28.82
C ARG A 45 42.52 -24.43 -30.28
N GLN A 46 41.41 -23.96 -30.85
CA GLN A 46 41.32 -23.62 -32.28
C GLN A 46 40.18 -22.61 -32.53
N ASP A 47 40.15 -22.00 -33.72
CA ASP A 47 39.49 -20.72 -33.99
C ASP A 47 38.51 -20.78 -35.18
N ALA A 48 37.55 -19.84 -35.17
CA ALA A 48 36.88 -19.18 -36.32
C ALA A 48 35.87 -19.92 -37.25
N ASP A 49 34.88 -19.12 -37.67
CA ASP A 49 34.09 -19.11 -38.92
C ASP A 49 33.19 -20.30 -39.35
N GLY A 50 31.94 -19.96 -39.74
CA GLY A 50 30.99 -20.85 -40.41
C GLY A 50 29.52 -20.46 -40.16
N MET A 51 28.72 -20.29 -41.22
CA MET A 51 27.33 -19.82 -41.13
C MET A 51 26.33 -20.75 -41.83
N ALA A 52 25.14 -20.86 -41.23
CA ALA A 52 23.90 -21.46 -41.76
C ALA A 52 23.92 -22.97 -42.14
N ASN A 53 23.11 -23.76 -41.42
CA ASN A 53 21.82 -24.22 -41.96
C ASN A 53 20.91 -24.74 -40.83
N GLY A 54 19.59 -24.71 -41.06
CA GLY A 54 18.60 -25.10 -40.06
C GLY A 54 18.41 -26.61 -39.95
N ALA A 55 18.24 -27.12 -38.72
CA ALA A 55 17.84 -28.49 -38.43
C ALA A 55 16.75 -28.50 -37.35
N THR A 56 15.67 -29.25 -37.60
CA THR A 56 14.59 -29.48 -36.63
C THR A 56 15.04 -30.36 -35.46
N PRO A 57 14.31 -30.35 -34.32
CA PRO A 57 14.59 -31.22 -33.18
C PRO A 57 14.76 -32.71 -33.56
N SER A 58 15.93 -33.27 -33.32
CA SER A 58 16.09 -34.73 -33.30
C SER A 58 15.38 -35.31 -32.06
N ALA A 59 14.65 -36.42 -32.25
CA ALA A 59 13.86 -37.05 -31.19
C ALA A 59 14.72 -37.70 -30.07
N SER A 60 16.02 -37.93 -30.35
CA SER A 60 16.98 -38.60 -29.45
C SER A 60 17.03 -37.98 -28.05
N LEU A 61 17.11 -36.65 -27.95
CA LEU A 61 17.35 -35.98 -26.67
C LEU A 61 16.19 -36.17 -25.68
N VAL A 62 14.94 -36.21 -26.16
CA VAL A 62 13.76 -36.42 -25.30
C VAL A 62 13.70 -37.88 -24.83
N GLY A 63 14.10 -38.83 -25.69
CA GLY A 63 14.21 -40.24 -25.32
C GLY A 63 15.16 -40.45 -24.15
N MET A 64 16.36 -39.86 -24.22
CA MET A 64 17.40 -40.02 -23.19
C MET A 64 16.94 -39.60 -21.78
N TYR A 65 16.27 -38.45 -21.63
CA TYR A 65 15.76 -38.02 -20.31
C TYR A 65 14.57 -38.84 -19.82
N VAL A 66 13.74 -39.38 -20.72
CA VAL A 66 12.64 -40.28 -20.35
C VAL A 66 13.15 -41.67 -19.97
N GLU A 67 14.21 -42.18 -20.62
CA GLU A 67 14.90 -43.42 -20.22
C GLU A 67 15.62 -43.28 -18.86
N MET A 68 16.04 -42.06 -18.49
CA MET A 68 16.53 -41.74 -17.14
C MET A 68 15.40 -41.51 -16.11
N GLY A 69 14.13 -41.71 -16.49
CA GLY A 69 12.98 -41.75 -15.57
C GLY A 69 12.17 -40.45 -15.46
N PHE A 70 12.56 -39.35 -16.11
CA PHE A 70 11.83 -38.08 -16.00
C PHE A 70 10.51 -38.09 -16.80
N PRO A 71 9.40 -37.54 -16.27
CA PRO A 71 8.14 -37.43 -16.98
C PRO A 71 8.30 -36.66 -18.30
N LYS A 72 7.81 -37.25 -19.40
CA LYS A 72 8.00 -36.73 -20.77
C LYS A 72 7.52 -35.28 -20.95
N GLU A 73 6.48 -34.87 -20.25
CA GLU A 73 5.93 -33.52 -20.29
C GLU A 73 6.83 -32.50 -19.59
N MET A 74 7.41 -32.87 -18.43
CA MET A 74 8.43 -32.09 -17.72
C MET A 74 9.70 -31.92 -18.58
N VAL A 75 10.15 -32.99 -19.26
CA VAL A 75 11.26 -32.96 -20.23
C VAL A 75 10.98 -32.00 -21.38
N LEU A 76 9.76 -32.00 -21.93
CA LEU A 76 9.36 -31.08 -23.00
C LEU A 76 9.26 -29.63 -22.51
N LYS A 77 8.78 -29.40 -21.28
CA LYS A 77 8.73 -28.07 -20.64
C LYS A 77 10.14 -27.49 -20.44
N ALA A 78 11.05 -28.23 -19.80
CA ALA A 78 12.44 -27.79 -19.56
C ALA A 78 13.18 -27.46 -20.88
N ILE A 79 12.98 -28.28 -21.93
CA ILE A 79 13.57 -28.03 -23.26
C ILE A 79 12.95 -26.81 -23.96
N LYS A 80 11.67 -26.49 -23.71
CA LYS A 80 10.99 -25.28 -24.22
C LYS A 80 11.48 -24.02 -23.51
N GLU A 81 11.79 -24.09 -22.22
CA GLU A 81 12.20 -22.96 -21.38
C GLU A 81 13.67 -22.55 -21.58
N ILE A 82 14.59 -23.51 -21.63
CA ILE A 82 16.04 -23.25 -21.79
C ILE A 82 16.42 -23.08 -23.27
N GLY A 83 15.74 -23.79 -24.17
CA GLY A 83 16.13 -23.91 -25.57
C GLY A 83 17.31 -24.85 -25.80
N LYS A 84 17.42 -25.37 -27.03
CA LYS A 84 18.35 -26.47 -27.38
C LYS A 84 19.80 -26.00 -27.57
N ARG A 85 20.49 -25.67 -26.47
CA ARG A 85 21.93 -25.31 -26.50
C ARG A 85 22.81 -25.85 -25.36
N ASP A 86 22.25 -26.34 -24.26
CA ASP A 86 23.04 -26.92 -23.16
C ASP A 86 22.29 -28.10 -22.51
N GLU A 87 22.91 -29.27 -22.53
CA GLU A 87 22.34 -30.51 -21.97
C GLU A 87 22.47 -30.54 -20.44
N SER A 88 23.53 -29.94 -19.89
CA SER A 88 23.74 -29.85 -18.43
C SER A 88 22.71 -28.92 -17.77
N ALA A 89 22.33 -27.84 -18.46
CA ALA A 89 21.28 -26.94 -18.00
C ALA A 89 19.89 -27.61 -17.96
N VAL A 90 19.57 -28.43 -18.98
CA VAL A 90 18.30 -29.18 -19.02
C VAL A 90 18.23 -30.21 -17.89
N LEU A 91 19.30 -30.97 -17.65
CA LEU A 91 19.35 -31.91 -16.51
C LEU A 91 19.25 -31.17 -15.16
N SER A 92 19.92 -30.03 -15.00
CA SER A 92 19.87 -29.23 -13.77
C SER A 92 18.47 -28.69 -13.48
N LEU A 93 17.73 -28.26 -14.50
CA LEU A 93 16.35 -27.80 -14.35
C LEU A 93 15.37 -28.95 -14.10
N LEU A 94 15.60 -30.13 -14.69
CA LEU A 94 14.80 -31.33 -14.41
C LEU A 94 14.97 -31.83 -12.98
N LEU A 95 16.20 -31.76 -12.43
CA LEU A 95 16.45 -32.07 -11.02
C LEU A 95 15.79 -31.05 -10.08
N ALA A 96 15.86 -29.75 -10.41
CA ALA A 96 15.14 -28.72 -9.66
C ALA A 96 13.61 -28.93 -9.67
N TYR A 97 13.04 -29.41 -10.79
CA TYR A 97 11.62 -29.78 -10.86
C TYR A 97 11.26 -31.06 -10.08
N THR A 98 12.23 -31.86 -9.62
CA THR A 98 11.99 -32.98 -8.69
C THR A 98 12.21 -32.64 -7.23
N GLU A 99 12.92 -31.55 -6.91
CA GLU A 99 13.12 -31.09 -5.52
C GLU A 99 11.90 -30.37 -4.92
N ASP A 100 10.94 -29.94 -5.74
CA ASP A 100 9.71 -29.21 -5.33
C ASP A 100 8.45 -30.10 -5.16
N ASP A 101 8.51 -31.42 -5.42
CA ASP A 101 7.31 -32.30 -5.56
C ASP A 101 7.38 -33.65 -4.77
N ASP A 102 8.13 -33.68 -3.66
CA ASP A 102 8.32 -34.88 -2.82
C ASP A 102 7.13 -35.09 -1.85
N SER A 103 5.94 -35.41 -2.38
CA SER A 103 4.74 -35.69 -1.56
C SER A 103 3.86 -36.88 -2.01
N VAL A 104 4.41 -37.89 -2.70
CA VAL A 104 3.69 -39.14 -3.02
C VAL A 104 4.53 -40.38 -2.71
N GLY A 105 4.09 -41.18 -1.73
CA GLY A 105 4.80 -42.39 -1.31
C GLY A 105 4.72 -43.56 -2.31
N SER A 106 5.84 -44.28 -2.50
CA SER A 106 5.91 -45.44 -3.41
C SER A 106 5.53 -46.75 -2.73
N CYS A 107 4.59 -47.49 -3.33
CA CYS A 107 4.18 -48.84 -2.94
C CYS A 107 3.68 -49.55 -4.22
N SER A 108 3.95 -50.83 -4.52
CA SER A 108 4.57 -51.91 -3.74
C SER A 108 5.15 -52.98 -4.68
N THR A 109 5.97 -53.93 -4.18
CA THR A 109 5.99 -55.29 -4.78
C THR A 109 6.50 -56.41 -3.85
N SER A 110 5.66 -57.44 -3.69
CA SER A 110 6.04 -58.86 -3.49
C SER A 110 6.68 -59.35 -2.16
N ARG A 111 5.80 -59.58 -1.16
CA ARG A 111 5.44 -60.95 -0.67
C ARG A 111 6.53 -61.82 -0.01
N ARG A 112 6.52 -61.90 1.35
CA ARG A 112 6.42 -63.15 2.16
C ARG A 112 6.36 -62.88 3.69
N ILE A 113 5.79 -63.83 4.42
CA ILE A 113 5.60 -63.98 5.89
C ILE A 113 6.11 -65.43 6.19
N PRO A 114 6.74 -65.85 7.33
CA PRO A 114 6.32 -65.54 8.72
C PRO A 114 7.36 -65.50 9.89
N GLN A 115 6.90 -64.98 11.05
CA GLN A 115 7.35 -65.26 12.44
C GLN A 115 8.77 -64.74 12.85
N ARG A 116 9.15 -64.51 14.12
CA ARG A 116 8.63 -64.91 15.46
C ARG A 116 9.27 -64.07 16.62
N VAL A 117 8.71 -64.13 17.85
CA VAL A 117 9.27 -63.60 19.16
C VAL A 117 9.25 -62.05 19.21
N GLU A 118 8.52 -61.34 20.10
CA GLU A 118 8.41 -61.30 21.60
C GLU A 118 9.47 -60.36 22.26
N ASP A 119 9.05 -59.67 23.34
CA ASP A 119 9.80 -58.80 24.28
C ASP A 119 10.32 -57.44 23.72
N ASP A 120 10.33 -56.28 24.42
CA ASP A 120 9.74 -55.85 25.72
C ASP A 120 9.73 -54.27 25.82
N ASP A 121 9.29 -53.73 26.98
CA ASP A 121 9.51 -52.36 27.55
C ASP A 121 8.76 -51.11 26.99
N ASP A 122 7.62 -50.79 27.64
CA ASP A 122 7.29 -49.56 28.43
C ASP A 122 7.18 -48.09 27.89
N ASP A 123 6.49 -47.30 28.72
CA ASP A 123 6.33 -45.82 28.84
C ASP A 123 5.44 -45.00 27.86
N ASP A 124 4.15 -44.97 28.19
CA ASP A 124 3.21 -43.81 28.28
C ASP A 124 3.55 -42.44 27.61
N GLU A 125 2.67 -41.97 26.71
CA GLU A 125 2.23 -40.55 26.65
C GLU A 125 0.68 -40.52 26.53
N GLU A 126 0.01 -39.56 27.21
CA GLU A 126 -1.45 -39.56 27.43
C GLU A 126 -2.29 -38.98 26.27
N GLU A 127 -3.59 -39.29 26.29
CA GLU A 127 -4.62 -38.70 25.43
C GLU A 127 -4.84 -37.20 25.73
N ASP A 128 -5.10 -36.40 24.70
CA ASP A 128 -6.15 -35.38 24.75
C ASP A 128 -6.64 -35.09 23.31
N ASP A 129 -7.96 -35.02 23.11
CA ASP A 129 -8.59 -34.84 21.80
C ASP A 129 -8.42 -33.41 21.26
N ASP A 130 -8.41 -33.26 19.92
CA ASP A 130 -9.14 -32.14 19.31
C ASP A 130 -9.76 -32.52 17.95
N PHE A 131 -10.96 -32.02 17.69
CA PHE A 131 -11.79 -32.41 16.54
C PHE A 131 -11.47 -31.55 15.30
N ASP A 132 -10.93 -32.16 14.24
CA ASP A 132 -10.86 -31.52 12.92
C ASP A 132 -12.23 -31.66 12.22
N PHE A 133 -12.94 -30.54 12.06
CA PHE A 133 -14.29 -30.51 11.47
C PHE A 133 -14.21 -30.23 9.96
N GLU A 134 -14.70 -31.16 9.15
CA GLU A 134 -14.71 -31.07 7.68
C GLU A 134 -15.59 -29.89 7.20
N ASP A 135 -14.99 -28.92 6.52
CA ASP A 135 -15.72 -27.90 5.74
C ASP A 135 -15.91 -28.46 4.32
N TRP A 136 -17.10 -28.99 4.04
CA TRP A 136 -17.56 -29.38 2.69
C TRP A 136 -18.68 -28.46 2.24
N ASP A 137 -18.69 -28.15 0.95
CA ASP A 137 -19.57 -27.16 0.31
C ASP A 137 -21.06 -27.51 0.40
N ASP A 138 -21.92 -26.50 0.18
CA ASP A 138 -23.03 -26.68 -0.77
C ASP A 138 -23.51 -25.34 -1.34
N ASP A 139 -23.41 -25.20 -2.67
CA ASP A 139 -24.11 -24.18 -3.47
C ASP A 139 -25.50 -24.71 -3.84
N VAL A 140 -26.55 -23.87 -3.86
CA VAL A 140 -27.93 -24.32 -4.09
C VAL A 140 -28.41 -24.18 -5.55
N ASP A 141 -28.72 -25.32 -6.17
CA ASP A 141 -29.12 -25.52 -7.57
C ASP A 141 -30.52 -24.99 -7.96
N ALA A 142 -30.70 -24.70 -9.26
CA ALA A 142 -31.99 -24.62 -9.96
C ALA A 142 -31.87 -24.83 -11.49
N GLY A 143 -31.09 -25.81 -11.94
CA GLY A 143 -30.57 -25.93 -13.31
C GLY A 143 -31.51 -26.32 -14.47
N GLN A 144 -30.87 -26.59 -15.61
CA GLN A 144 -31.29 -27.64 -16.56
C GLN A 144 -30.11 -28.07 -17.47
N ARG A 145 -30.24 -29.24 -18.13
CA ARG A 145 -29.13 -30.00 -18.75
C ARG A 145 -28.74 -29.53 -20.14
N ASP A 146 -27.45 -29.54 -20.45
CA ASP A 146 -26.82 -30.65 -21.20
C ASP A 146 -25.28 -30.66 -21.01
N PRO A 147 -24.57 -31.80 -21.23
CA PRO A 147 -23.17 -31.95 -20.81
C PRO A 147 -22.16 -31.91 -21.97
N HIS A 148 -21.18 -30.99 -21.96
CA HIS A 148 -19.85 -31.18 -22.58
C HIS A 148 -18.83 -30.07 -22.20
N SER A 149 -17.64 -30.51 -21.76
CA SER A 149 -16.32 -29.84 -21.85
C SER A 149 -16.12 -28.45 -21.20
N ASP A 150 -15.58 -28.44 -19.98
CA ASP A 150 -14.84 -27.28 -19.46
C ASP A 150 -13.45 -27.13 -20.10
N GLY A 151 -12.96 -25.90 -20.19
CA GLY A 151 -11.60 -25.57 -20.66
C GLY A 151 -11.55 -24.53 -21.79
N SER A 152 -11.85 -23.26 -21.49
CA SER A 152 -11.86 -22.16 -22.49
C SER A 152 -10.96 -20.96 -22.17
N GLY A 153 -10.54 -20.75 -20.92
CA GLY A 153 -9.81 -19.53 -20.51
C GLY A 153 -8.44 -19.35 -21.18
N ASP A 154 -7.71 -20.44 -21.40
CA ASP A 154 -6.39 -20.39 -22.07
C ASP A 154 -6.52 -20.20 -23.59
N GLU A 155 -7.56 -20.76 -24.21
CA GLU A 155 -7.82 -20.66 -25.65
C GLU A 155 -8.27 -19.24 -26.06
N GLU A 156 -9.05 -18.56 -25.22
CA GLU A 156 -9.46 -17.16 -25.44
C GLU A 156 -8.23 -16.23 -25.51
N PHE A 157 -7.31 -16.36 -24.55
CA PHE A 157 -6.05 -15.59 -24.52
C PHE A 157 -5.13 -15.89 -25.72
N LEU A 158 -5.03 -17.17 -26.14
CA LEU A 158 -4.26 -17.55 -27.32
C LEU A 158 -4.90 -17.01 -28.63
N GLN A 159 -6.22 -16.95 -28.69
CA GLN A 159 -6.95 -16.39 -29.82
C GLN A 159 -6.79 -14.86 -29.92
N GLU A 160 -6.86 -14.12 -28.81
CA GLU A 160 -6.55 -12.68 -28.78
C GLU A 160 -5.15 -12.38 -29.30
N MET A 161 -4.14 -13.08 -28.80
CA MET A 161 -2.75 -12.96 -29.26
C MET A 161 -2.61 -13.29 -30.76
N SER A 162 -3.30 -14.33 -31.23
CA SER A 162 -3.35 -14.68 -32.65
C SER A 162 -4.05 -13.62 -33.51
N GLN A 163 -4.95 -12.81 -32.95
CA GLN A 163 -5.65 -11.73 -33.65
C GLN A 163 -4.80 -10.45 -33.73
N LEU A 164 -4.06 -10.15 -32.66
CA LEU A 164 -3.06 -9.06 -32.61
C LEU A 164 -2.04 -9.19 -33.75
N ASP A 165 -1.40 -10.35 -33.88
CA ASP A 165 -0.35 -10.60 -34.88
C ASP A 165 -0.89 -10.47 -36.33
N LYS A 166 -2.15 -10.88 -36.57
CA LYS A 166 -2.80 -10.74 -37.89
C LYS A 166 -3.03 -9.28 -38.26
N GLN A 167 -3.44 -8.43 -37.30
CA GLN A 167 -3.63 -6.99 -37.55
C GLN A 167 -2.30 -6.27 -37.74
N ILE A 168 -1.28 -6.54 -36.91
CA ILE A 168 0.05 -5.96 -37.05
C ILE A 168 0.64 -6.34 -38.41
N LYS A 169 0.56 -7.62 -38.80
CA LYS A 169 1.01 -8.07 -40.12
C LYS A 169 0.25 -7.37 -41.26
N SER A 170 -1.07 -7.20 -41.15
CA SER A 170 -1.88 -6.50 -42.17
C SER A 170 -1.47 -5.03 -42.34
N LEU A 171 -1.04 -4.34 -41.27
CA LEU A 171 -0.48 -2.99 -41.36
C LEU A 171 0.91 -2.99 -42.01
N VAL A 172 1.77 -3.97 -41.69
CA VAL A 172 3.11 -4.12 -42.30
C VAL A 172 3.02 -4.49 -43.79
N ASP A 173 2.09 -5.37 -44.18
CA ASP A 173 1.82 -5.75 -45.57
C ASP A 173 1.25 -4.55 -46.39
N MET A 174 0.67 -3.54 -45.73
CA MET A 174 0.32 -2.24 -46.34
C MET A 174 1.47 -1.23 -46.40
N GLY A 175 2.67 -1.59 -45.92
CA GLY A 175 3.89 -0.79 -46.03
C GLY A 175 4.21 0.10 -44.83
N PHE A 176 3.49 -0.02 -43.71
CA PHE A 176 3.80 0.73 -42.48
C PHE A 176 4.91 0.05 -41.66
N PRO A 177 5.78 0.81 -40.98
CA PRO A 177 6.75 0.25 -40.03
C PRO A 177 6.06 -0.56 -38.92
N GLU A 178 6.62 -1.71 -38.56
CA GLU A 178 6.06 -2.61 -37.53
C GLU A 178 5.94 -1.92 -36.16
N ASP A 179 6.85 -1.00 -35.85
CA ASP A 179 6.83 -0.21 -34.62
C ASP A 179 5.77 0.90 -34.65
N GLU A 180 5.36 1.39 -35.83
CA GLU A 180 4.22 2.29 -36.00
C GLU A 180 2.89 1.55 -35.93
N ALA A 181 2.79 0.38 -36.57
CA ALA A 181 1.66 -0.53 -36.43
C ALA A 181 1.39 -0.90 -34.96
N ASN A 182 2.46 -1.26 -34.23
CA ASN A 182 2.42 -1.50 -32.80
C ASN A 182 2.01 -0.26 -31.99
N ARG A 183 2.45 0.96 -32.38
CA ARG A 183 2.02 2.21 -31.72
C ARG A 183 0.54 2.49 -31.95
N ALA A 184 0.02 2.23 -33.15
CA ALA A 184 -1.40 2.45 -33.47
C ALA A 184 -2.31 1.48 -32.71
N LEU A 185 -2.05 0.16 -32.74
CA LEU A 185 -2.84 -0.81 -31.98
C LEU A 185 -2.86 -0.50 -30.48
N ARG A 186 -1.72 -0.12 -29.90
CA ARG A 186 -1.61 0.25 -28.47
C ARG A 186 -2.30 1.57 -28.10
N ARG A 187 -2.70 2.40 -29.08
CA ARG A 187 -3.49 3.62 -28.86
C ARG A 187 -4.99 3.39 -29.01
N CYS A 188 -5.40 2.52 -29.95
CA CYS A 188 -6.80 2.37 -30.35
C CYS A 188 -7.48 1.11 -29.78
N GLY A 189 -6.73 0.01 -29.57
CA GLY A 189 -7.25 -1.28 -29.10
C GLY A 189 -7.49 -2.30 -30.22
N LEU A 190 -7.60 -3.58 -29.84
CA LEU A 190 -7.73 -4.73 -30.75
C LEU A 190 -8.93 -4.64 -31.70
N ASP A 191 -10.11 -4.24 -31.22
CA ASP A 191 -11.33 -4.19 -32.06
C ASP A 191 -11.39 -3.00 -33.03
N THR A 192 -10.30 -2.24 -33.17
CA THR A 192 -10.26 -1.06 -34.04
C THR A 192 -10.31 -1.47 -35.53
N PRO A 193 -11.24 -0.94 -36.34
CA PRO A 193 -11.27 -1.21 -37.77
C PRO A 193 -10.05 -0.59 -38.47
N MET A 194 -9.46 -1.33 -39.42
CA MET A 194 -8.15 -1.03 -40.03
C MET A 194 -7.98 0.40 -40.57
N HIS A 195 -9.05 1.06 -41.05
CA HIS A 195 -8.96 2.44 -41.53
C HIS A 195 -8.60 3.44 -40.42
N VAL A 196 -9.14 3.27 -39.21
CA VAL A 196 -8.82 4.12 -38.05
C VAL A 196 -7.38 3.89 -37.56
N LEU A 197 -6.88 2.66 -37.66
CA LEU A 197 -5.47 2.35 -37.37
C LEU A 197 -4.53 3.04 -38.38
N VAL A 198 -4.87 3.02 -39.67
CA VAL A 198 -4.11 3.71 -40.72
C VAL A 198 -4.14 5.23 -40.55
N ASP A 199 -5.32 5.82 -40.29
CA ASP A 199 -5.46 7.25 -40.00
C ASP A 199 -4.66 7.67 -38.75
N SER A 200 -4.61 6.81 -37.71
CA SER A 200 -3.80 7.03 -36.51
C SER A 200 -2.28 7.00 -36.78
N ILE A 201 -1.82 6.23 -37.77
CA ILE A 201 -0.41 6.23 -38.18
C ILE A 201 -0.10 7.55 -38.90
N TYR A 202 -0.84 7.91 -39.95
CA TYR A 202 -0.64 9.15 -40.69
C TYR A 202 -0.73 10.40 -39.79
N ALA A 203 -1.68 10.44 -38.87
CA ALA A 203 -1.80 11.52 -37.89
C ALA A 203 -0.58 11.65 -36.96
N SER A 204 0.22 10.59 -36.79
CA SER A 204 1.45 10.60 -35.99
C SER A 204 2.76 10.71 -36.79
N GLN A 205 2.70 10.64 -38.13
CA GLN A 205 3.84 10.92 -39.01
C GLN A 205 3.98 12.42 -39.36
N HIS A 206 2.93 13.23 -39.15
CA HIS A 206 2.86 14.62 -39.61
C HIS A 206 3.21 15.69 -38.56
N ASP A 207 3.81 15.33 -37.43
CA ASP A 207 4.13 16.25 -36.32
C ASP A 207 5.65 16.35 -36.03
N PRO A 208 6.38 17.29 -36.65
CA PRO A 208 7.80 17.54 -36.39
C PRO A 208 8.03 18.61 -35.31
N GLU A 209 8.73 18.25 -34.23
CA GLU A 209 9.07 19.14 -33.11
C GLU A 209 9.98 20.32 -33.50
N VAL A 210 9.83 21.48 -32.82
CA VAL A 210 10.85 22.16 -31.98
C VAL A 210 10.35 23.55 -31.53
N MET A 211 10.74 23.99 -30.34
CA MET A 211 10.35 25.28 -29.72
C MET A 211 11.14 26.50 -30.22
N ASP A 212 10.51 27.67 -30.23
CA ASP A 212 11.08 28.90 -29.64
C ASP A 212 9.96 29.87 -29.16
N GLU A 213 10.31 30.84 -28.31
CA GLU A 213 9.37 31.82 -27.75
C GLU A 213 9.08 33.02 -28.68
N ASN A 214 7.84 33.51 -28.59
CA ASN A 214 7.54 34.95 -28.60
C ASN A 214 7.97 35.78 -29.83
N ARG A 215 7.37 35.55 -31.02
CA ARG A 215 7.26 36.63 -32.02
C ARG A 215 6.02 36.70 -32.91
N PHE A 216 5.02 37.42 -32.37
CA PHE A 216 4.37 38.57 -33.03
C PHE A 216 3.52 38.32 -34.30
N SER A 217 2.21 38.13 -34.11
CA SER A 217 1.21 38.24 -35.17
C SER A 217 1.15 39.66 -35.76
N SER A 218 1.60 39.80 -37.01
CA SER A 218 1.27 40.92 -37.89
C SER A 218 1.38 40.43 -39.35
N CYS A 219 0.64 40.95 -40.34
CA CYS A 219 0.04 42.28 -40.43
C CYS A 219 -1.37 42.28 -41.07
N VAL A 220 -2.26 43.12 -40.54
CA VAL A 220 -3.34 43.76 -41.33
C VAL A 220 -3.37 45.25 -41.00
N GLY A 221 -3.51 46.12 -42.00
CA GLY A 221 -3.95 47.51 -41.82
C GLY A 221 -2.96 48.50 -41.16
N ARG A 222 -2.09 49.16 -41.95
CA ARG A 222 -1.40 50.39 -41.53
C ARG A 222 -2.37 51.58 -41.42
N LYS A 223 -2.21 52.42 -40.38
CA LYS A 223 -2.14 53.90 -40.52
C LYS A 223 -1.48 54.54 -39.27
N LYS A 224 -0.70 55.61 -39.49
CA LYS A 224 -0.03 56.44 -38.47
C LYS A 224 -1.01 57.55 -37.97
N ALA A 225 -0.75 58.41 -36.97
CA ALA A 225 0.53 58.91 -36.43
C ALA A 225 0.42 59.65 -35.07
N ARG A 226 1.59 59.94 -34.45
CA ARG A 226 1.90 60.91 -33.37
C ARG A 226 1.47 60.48 -31.95
N PHE A 227 2.38 60.42 -30.96
CA PHE A 227 3.03 61.52 -30.18
C PHE A 227 2.00 62.33 -29.36
N THR A 228 2.13 62.56 -28.04
CA THR A 228 3.29 62.60 -27.11
C THR A 228 3.01 61.97 -25.72
N GLU A 229 3.99 62.02 -24.81
CA GLU A 229 3.88 61.94 -23.33
C GLU A 229 2.72 62.83 -22.77
N ASP A 230 2.19 62.66 -21.54
CA ASP A 230 2.93 62.79 -20.27
C ASP A 230 2.15 62.35 -18.98
N SER A 231 2.91 62.06 -17.93
CA SER A 231 2.67 62.22 -16.48
C SER A 231 1.30 61.98 -15.79
N LYS A 232 1.35 61.04 -14.82
CA LYS A 232 0.94 61.19 -13.38
C LYS A 232 -0.52 61.60 -13.03
N LYS A 233 -1.28 60.70 -12.36
CA LYS A 233 -1.62 60.82 -10.90
C LYS A 233 -2.52 59.72 -10.29
N ARG A 234 -2.36 59.57 -8.96
CA ARG A 234 -3.11 58.73 -8.00
C ARG A 234 -4.56 59.20 -7.73
N LYS A 235 -5.46 58.26 -7.46
CA LYS A 235 -6.46 58.20 -6.35
C LYS A 235 -7.18 56.81 -6.44
N ARG A 236 -7.54 56.02 -5.41
CA ARG A 236 -7.98 56.18 -3.99
C ARG A 236 -9.25 57.03 -3.85
N TYR A 237 -10.43 56.56 -3.41
CA TYR A 237 -10.87 55.35 -2.68
C TYR A 237 -12.00 54.62 -3.48
N GLY A 238 -12.52 53.41 -3.20
CA GLY A 238 -13.21 52.93 -1.98
C GLY A 238 -14.59 53.60 -1.82
N GLY A 239 -15.71 52.90 -1.64
CA GLY A 239 -15.97 51.45 -1.61
C GLY A 239 -17.46 51.18 -1.29
N GLY A 240 -17.98 50.00 -1.62
CA GLY A 240 -19.38 49.64 -1.39
C GLY A 240 -19.72 48.27 -2.00
N ALA A 241 -20.59 47.51 -1.36
CA ALA A 241 -20.90 46.14 -1.75
C ALA A 241 -22.12 46.05 -2.68
N HIS A 242 -22.08 45.10 -3.62
CA HIS A 242 -23.22 44.27 -3.96
C HIS A 242 -22.73 42.86 -4.29
N GLY A 243 -23.53 41.84 -3.95
CA GLY A 243 -23.12 40.45 -4.09
C GLY A 243 -22.99 40.01 -5.54
N SER A 244 -22.08 39.06 -5.79
CA SER A 244 -21.96 38.36 -7.06
C SER A 244 -22.00 36.85 -6.81
N GLN A 245 -23.13 36.22 -7.14
CA GLN A 245 -23.10 34.79 -7.43
C GLN A 245 -22.17 34.58 -8.63
N PRO A 246 -21.26 33.59 -8.61
CA PRO A 246 -20.67 33.08 -9.84
C PRO A 246 -21.80 32.57 -10.75
N PRO A 247 -21.84 32.96 -12.04
CA PRO A 247 -22.75 32.33 -12.99
C PRO A 247 -22.53 30.82 -13.03
N TRP A 248 -23.61 30.05 -13.05
CA TRP A 248 -23.53 28.63 -13.36
C TRP A 248 -23.36 28.49 -14.87
N ASP A 249 -22.12 28.32 -15.32
CA ASP A 249 -21.80 27.95 -16.69
C ASP A 249 -20.91 26.70 -16.69
N GLY A 250 -21.23 25.73 -17.54
CA GLY A 250 -20.65 24.39 -17.50
C GLY A 250 -19.58 24.20 -18.57
N GLY A 251 -18.34 23.89 -18.17
CA GLY A 251 -17.28 23.68 -19.17
C GLY A 251 -15.90 23.21 -18.70
N HIS A 252 -15.58 23.27 -17.40
CA HIS A 252 -14.24 22.88 -16.91
C HIS A 252 -14.29 21.97 -15.68
N GLU A 253 -13.69 20.78 -15.80
CA GLU A 253 -13.25 19.99 -14.65
C GLU A 253 -12.07 20.68 -13.96
N GLU A 254 -12.35 21.60 -13.04
CA GLU A 254 -11.30 22.17 -12.20
C GLU A 254 -10.67 21.09 -11.32
N SER A 255 -9.41 20.76 -11.59
CA SER A 255 -8.63 19.83 -10.77
C SER A 255 -8.33 20.49 -9.42
N ILE A 256 -9.04 20.08 -8.38
CA ILE A 256 -8.89 20.57 -7.00
C ILE A 256 -7.40 20.57 -6.61
N SER A 257 -6.84 21.77 -6.48
CA SER A 257 -5.41 21.96 -6.22
C SER A 257 -5.08 21.71 -4.76
N LEU A 258 -4.17 20.79 -4.46
CA LEU A 258 -3.80 20.49 -3.08
C LEU A 258 -3.15 21.72 -2.39
N PRO A 259 -3.63 22.12 -1.19
CA PRO A 259 -3.12 23.30 -0.50
C PRO A 259 -1.66 23.14 -0.08
N LYS A 260 -0.92 24.24 -0.11
CA LYS A 260 0.49 24.30 0.29
C LYS A 260 0.67 25.42 1.32
N PRO A 261 0.86 25.12 2.62
CA PRO A 261 0.97 23.77 3.22
C PRO A 261 -0.39 23.05 3.37
N MET A 262 -0.36 21.70 3.41
CA MET A 262 -1.54 20.85 3.68
C MET A 262 -1.87 20.80 5.18
N VAL A 263 -2.51 21.84 5.69
CA VAL A 263 -2.79 22.04 7.14
C VAL A 263 -4.26 21.84 7.53
N GLY A 264 -5.09 21.37 6.61
CA GLY A 264 -6.53 21.29 6.81
C GLY A 264 -7.16 22.64 7.13
N PHE A 265 -8.12 22.63 8.04
CA PHE A 265 -8.83 23.81 8.55
C PHE A 265 -8.17 24.41 9.80
N GLY A 266 -7.07 23.82 10.28
CA GLY A 266 -6.20 24.36 11.35
C GLY A 266 -5.41 23.26 12.05
N LEU A 267 -4.18 23.55 12.51
CA LEU A 267 -3.33 22.60 13.22
C LEU A 267 -3.43 22.72 14.75
N PRO A 268 -2.98 21.69 15.50
CA PRO A 268 -2.60 21.78 16.90
C PRO A 268 -1.88 23.08 17.30
N GLY A 269 -2.59 23.96 18.01
CA GLY A 269 -2.04 25.22 18.53
C GLY A 269 -2.16 26.44 17.61
N ASP A 270 -2.73 26.31 16.41
CA ASP A 270 -3.13 27.47 15.61
C ASP A 270 -4.20 28.29 16.36
N ARG A 271 -4.23 29.61 16.15
CA ARG A 271 -5.42 30.41 16.50
C ARG A 271 -6.59 29.91 15.66
N PRO A 272 -7.82 29.79 16.22
CA PRO A 272 -8.97 29.36 15.45
C PRO A 272 -9.18 30.28 14.25
N ARG A 273 -8.88 29.76 13.06
CA ARG A 273 -9.24 30.40 11.81
C ARG A 273 -10.70 30.08 11.56
N SER A 274 -11.52 31.11 11.47
CA SER A 274 -12.89 30.99 10.96
C SER A 274 -12.82 30.67 9.45
N VAL A 275 -12.47 29.42 9.13
CA VAL A 275 -12.60 28.90 7.76
C VAL A 275 -14.10 28.93 7.45
N GLY A 276 -14.49 29.78 6.49
CA GLY A 276 -15.88 30.03 6.11
C GLY A 276 -16.52 28.87 5.37
N ARG A 277 -16.55 27.70 6.01
CA ARG A 277 -17.00 26.43 5.45
C ARG A 277 -18.52 26.38 5.41
N TRP A 278 -19.08 26.55 4.23
CA TRP A 278 -20.52 26.37 4.03
C TRP A 278 -20.89 24.89 4.14
N LEU A 279 -21.80 24.56 5.05
CA LEU A 279 -22.40 23.23 5.17
C LEU A 279 -23.89 23.32 4.82
N PRO A 280 -24.40 22.53 3.86
CA PRO A 280 -25.83 22.45 3.59
C PRO A 280 -26.62 22.06 4.84
N ALA A 281 -27.80 22.63 5.05
CA ALA A 281 -28.62 22.38 6.25
C ALA A 281 -28.94 20.89 6.48
N HIS A 282 -29.14 20.11 5.40
CA HIS A 282 -29.36 18.66 5.48
C HIS A 282 -28.10 17.87 5.91
N SER A 283 -26.90 18.41 5.64
CA SER A 283 -25.64 17.78 6.05
C SER A 283 -25.37 17.96 7.55
N MET A 284 -25.84 19.06 8.16
CA MET A 284 -25.60 19.39 9.57
C MET A 284 -26.44 18.56 10.57
N ARG A 285 -27.54 17.95 10.14
CA ARG A 285 -28.30 16.99 10.99
C ARG A 285 -27.51 15.70 11.18
N ALA A 286 -27.78 14.98 12.27
CA ALA A 286 -27.23 13.66 12.55
C ALA A 286 -27.45 12.64 11.40
N PRO A 287 -26.66 11.57 11.29
CA PRO A 287 -25.41 11.33 12.02
C PRO A 287 -24.31 12.35 11.64
N PHE A 288 -23.28 12.47 12.47
CA PHE A 288 -22.00 12.95 11.97
C PHE A 288 -21.42 11.93 11.00
N PHE A 289 -20.65 12.36 10.01
CA PHE A 289 -20.00 11.45 9.08
C PHE A 289 -18.55 11.88 8.82
N TYR A 290 -17.69 10.92 8.45
CA TYR A 290 -16.27 11.15 8.22
C TYR A 290 -15.72 10.14 7.19
N TYR A 291 -15.25 10.64 6.05
CA TYR A 291 -14.68 9.83 4.97
C TYR A 291 -13.24 10.23 4.65
N GLU A 292 -12.31 9.27 4.68
CA GLU A 292 -10.89 9.41 4.33
C GLU A 292 -10.60 8.94 2.90
N ASN A 293 -9.72 9.66 2.18
CA ASN A 293 -9.07 9.14 0.97
C ASN A 293 -7.67 9.77 0.76
N VAL A 294 -6.86 9.18 -0.13
CA VAL A 294 -5.55 9.69 -0.57
C VAL A 294 -5.69 11.09 -1.16
N ALA A 295 -4.89 12.05 -0.68
CA ALA A 295 -4.93 13.42 -1.21
C ALA A 295 -4.53 13.48 -2.70
N LEU A 296 -3.51 12.72 -3.08
CA LEU A 296 -3.02 12.57 -4.46
C LEU A 296 -3.87 11.56 -5.26
N ALA A 297 -5.19 11.71 -5.23
CA ALA A 297 -6.11 10.86 -6.00
C ALA A 297 -6.05 11.16 -7.51
N THR A 298 -6.72 10.33 -8.30
CA THR A 298 -6.90 10.55 -9.75
C THR A 298 -7.65 11.87 -10.04
N LYS A 299 -7.44 12.45 -11.23
CA LYS A 299 -8.17 13.64 -11.67
C LYS A 299 -9.68 13.36 -11.61
N GLY A 300 -10.47 14.35 -11.20
CA GLY A 300 -11.91 14.22 -11.00
C GLY A 300 -12.32 13.58 -9.67
N ALA A 301 -11.52 12.69 -9.07
CA ALA A 301 -11.93 11.92 -7.88
C ALA A 301 -12.39 12.78 -6.70
N TRP A 302 -11.65 13.83 -6.33
CA TRP A 302 -12.07 14.72 -5.23
C TRP A 302 -13.28 15.60 -5.58
N ALA A 303 -13.51 15.90 -6.86
CA ALA A 303 -14.71 16.60 -7.30
C ALA A 303 -15.93 15.67 -7.19
N GLU A 304 -15.79 14.40 -7.57
CA GLU A 304 -16.86 13.40 -7.45
C GLU A 304 -17.19 13.09 -5.98
N ILE A 305 -16.16 12.86 -5.14
CA ILE A 305 -16.38 12.57 -3.71
C ILE A 305 -17.05 13.76 -3.01
N SER A 306 -16.65 15.00 -3.33
CA SER A 306 -17.35 16.20 -2.86
C SER A 306 -18.80 16.25 -3.36
N ARG A 307 -19.03 16.06 -4.67
CA ARG A 307 -20.37 16.06 -5.30
C ARG A 307 -21.31 15.05 -4.64
N SER A 308 -20.86 13.83 -4.39
CA SER A 308 -21.66 12.78 -3.75
C SER A 308 -21.86 13.02 -2.24
N LEU A 309 -20.92 13.69 -1.56
CA LEU A 309 -20.99 14.05 -0.13
C LEU A 309 -21.44 15.51 0.06
N TYR A 310 -22.58 15.85 -0.55
CA TYR A 310 -23.32 17.11 -0.36
C TYR A 310 -22.59 18.40 -0.81
N GLY A 311 -21.58 18.29 -1.69
CA GLY A 311 -20.77 19.42 -2.15
C GLY A 311 -19.77 19.93 -1.11
N ILE A 312 -19.43 19.11 -0.11
CA ILE A 312 -18.63 19.52 1.05
C ILE A 312 -17.14 19.47 0.71
N GLU A 313 -16.44 20.58 0.95
CA GLU A 313 -15.01 20.69 0.72
C GLU A 313 -14.16 19.70 1.58
N PRO A 314 -13.20 18.99 0.97
CA PRO A 314 -12.26 18.11 1.67
C PRO A 314 -11.21 18.86 2.48
N GLU A 315 -11.03 18.44 3.74
CA GLU A 315 -9.95 18.88 4.59
C GLU A 315 -8.64 18.16 4.22
N PHE A 316 -7.72 18.85 3.56
CA PHE A 316 -6.43 18.27 3.13
C PHE A 316 -5.31 18.46 4.17
N VAL A 317 -4.89 17.36 4.79
CA VAL A 317 -3.89 17.31 5.87
C VAL A 317 -2.73 16.38 5.50
N ASP A 318 -1.53 16.72 5.94
CA ASP A 318 -0.37 15.83 5.97
C ASP A 318 -0.04 15.44 7.42
N SER A 319 -0.10 14.13 7.74
CA SER A 319 0.02 13.63 9.12
C SER A 319 1.38 13.91 9.78
N LYS A 320 2.37 14.41 9.01
CA LYS A 320 3.67 14.89 9.50
C LYS A 320 3.60 16.02 10.55
N TYR A 321 2.43 16.65 10.73
CA TYR A 321 2.20 17.63 11.79
C TYR A 321 1.75 17.00 13.11
N PHE A 322 1.40 15.70 13.08
CA PHE A 322 0.88 14.91 14.19
C PHE A 322 1.90 13.85 14.64
N CYS A 323 2.58 13.18 13.71
CA CYS A 323 3.64 12.19 13.99
C CYS A 323 4.87 12.34 13.07
N ALA A 324 5.89 11.50 13.28
CA ALA A 324 7.16 11.52 12.53
C ALA A 324 7.10 10.95 11.09
N ALA A 325 5.91 10.63 10.56
CA ALA A 325 5.72 10.09 9.21
C ALA A 325 4.72 10.93 8.37
N LEU A 326 5.09 11.20 7.12
CA LEU A 326 4.23 11.91 6.15
C LEU A 326 3.08 11.01 5.68
N ARG A 327 1.82 11.36 5.97
CA ARG A 327 0.64 10.68 5.40
C ARG A 327 -0.37 11.73 4.93
N LYS A 328 -0.33 12.00 3.62
CA LYS A 328 -1.17 13.01 2.93
C LYS A 328 -2.55 12.44 2.61
N ARG A 329 -3.59 13.04 3.18
CA ARG A 329 -5.00 12.63 3.04
C ARG A 329 -5.93 13.82 2.85
N GLY A 330 -7.08 13.56 2.26
CA GLY A 330 -8.24 14.43 2.33
C GLY A 330 -9.31 13.78 3.20
N TYR A 331 -10.07 14.59 3.92
CA TYR A 331 -11.15 14.14 4.80
C TYR A 331 -12.43 14.93 4.51
N ILE A 332 -13.53 14.26 4.18
CA ILE A 332 -14.85 14.91 4.02
C ILE A 332 -15.75 14.48 5.17
N HIS A 333 -16.23 15.47 5.93
CA HIS A 333 -17.03 15.29 7.13
C HIS A 333 -17.95 16.49 7.35
N ASN A 334 -19.04 16.31 8.10
CA ASN A 334 -19.88 17.38 8.65
C ASN A 334 -19.48 17.82 10.08
N LEU A 335 -18.39 17.27 10.65
CA LEU A 335 -17.90 17.66 11.97
C LEU A 335 -17.55 19.18 12.03
N PRO A 336 -17.82 19.85 13.15
CA PRO A 336 -17.26 21.17 13.45
C PRO A 336 -15.72 21.19 13.44
N THR A 337 -15.17 22.36 13.10
CA THR A 337 -13.71 22.62 13.07
C THR A 337 -13.22 23.36 14.31
N GLU A 338 -14.09 24.13 14.96
CA GLU A 338 -13.82 24.83 16.22
C GLU A 338 -13.85 23.85 17.41
N GLY A 339 -13.09 24.16 18.46
CA GLY A 339 -13.00 23.33 19.68
C GLY A 339 -12.13 22.07 19.55
N ARG A 340 -11.45 21.84 18.41
CA ARG A 340 -10.55 20.69 18.23
C ARG A 340 -9.40 20.72 19.25
N SER A 341 -9.08 19.55 19.81
CA SER A 341 -8.00 19.35 20.77
C SER A 341 -7.08 18.19 20.37
N VAL A 342 -5.82 18.26 20.82
CA VAL A 342 -4.76 17.29 20.53
C VAL A 342 -4.81 16.16 21.55
N LEU A 343 -4.55 14.91 21.11
CA LEU A 343 -4.22 13.84 22.05
C LEU A 343 -3.01 14.20 22.92
N ARG A 344 -2.98 13.60 24.12
CA ARG A 344 -1.87 13.67 25.08
C ARG A 344 -1.43 12.25 25.47
N PRO A 345 -0.12 11.95 25.57
CA PRO A 345 1.02 12.81 25.23
C PRO A 345 1.02 13.21 23.74
N ILE A 346 1.70 14.32 23.41
CA ILE A 346 1.83 14.76 22.02
C ILE A 346 2.78 13.76 21.33
N PRO A 347 2.42 13.15 20.18
CA PRO A 347 3.28 12.18 19.53
C PRO A 347 4.57 12.83 18.99
N PRO A 348 5.68 12.08 18.93
CA PRO A 348 6.95 12.55 18.39
C PRO A 348 6.84 12.88 16.89
N LYS A 349 7.44 14.00 16.49
CA LYS A 349 7.33 14.57 15.13
C LYS A 349 8.59 14.40 14.30
N THR A 350 9.70 13.96 14.89
CA THR A 350 10.90 13.54 14.15
C THR A 350 11.30 12.10 14.46
N ILE A 351 12.11 11.51 13.56
CA ILE A 351 12.65 10.15 13.70
C ILE A 351 13.38 9.98 15.03
N PHE A 352 14.12 11.00 15.48
CA PHE A 352 14.96 10.93 16.67
C PHE A 352 14.17 11.17 17.97
N GLU A 353 13.07 11.93 17.92
CA GLU A 353 12.09 11.99 19.02
C GLU A 353 11.35 10.65 19.20
N ALA A 354 11.10 9.93 18.10
CA ALA A 354 10.42 8.64 18.13
C ALA A 354 11.36 7.49 18.52
N PHE A 355 12.58 7.50 17.99
CA PHE A 355 13.54 6.41 18.03
C PHE A 355 14.98 6.97 18.25
N PRO A 356 15.33 7.43 19.46
CA PRO A 356 16.63 8.03 19.76
C PRO A 356 17.82 7.12 19.40
N GLN A 357 17.64 5.79 19.49
CA GLN A 357 18.68 4.80 19.19
C GLN A 357 19.28 4.94 17.78
N TYR A 358 18.52 5.48 16.82
CA TYR A 358 18.96 5.66 15.44
C TYR A 358 19.92 6.84 15.25
N GLU A 359 20.01 7.80 16.18
CA GLU A 359 20.94 8.93 16.06
C GLU A 359 22.42 8.46 16.05
N THR A 360 22.74 7.46 16.87
CA THR A 360 24.06 6.81 16.98
C THR A 360 24.65 6.36 15.64
N TRP A 361 23.80 5.96 14.69
CA TRP A 361 24.19 5.38 13.41
C TRP A 361 23.85 6.26 12.21
N TRP A 362 23.29 7.46 12.45
CA TRP A 362 22.77 8.30 11.39
C TRP A 362 23.89 9.08 10.70
N PRO A 363 24.15 8.87 9.39
CA PRO A 363 25.23 9.56 8.71
C PRO A 363 24.87 11.03 8.48
N SER A 364 25.86 11.92 8.61
CA SER A 364 25.69 13.38 8.48
C SER A 364 25.18 13.86 7.11
N TRP A 365 25.24 13.02 6.07
CA TRP A 365 24.68 13.28 4.75
C TRP A 365 23.19 12.88 4.61
N ASP A 366 22.62 12.10 5.54
CA ASP A 366 21.19 11.76 5.55
C ASP A 366 20.38 12.80 6.33
N GLN A 367 19.96 13.85 5.63
CA GLN A 367 19.21 14.97 6.21
C GLN A 367 17.71 14.68 6.46
N ARG A 368 17.28 13.40 6.48
CA ARG A 368 15.88 13.06 6.83
C ARG A 368 15.64 13.27 8.32
N ARG A 369 14.63 14.08 8.66
CA ARG A 369 14.08 14.18 10.03
C ARG A 369 12.71 13.51 10.19
N GLN A 370 12.05 13.13 9.08
CA GLN A 370 10.75 12.46 9.05
C GLN A 370 10.76 11.34 8.00
N LEU A 371 9.90 10.35 8.19
CA LEU A 371 9.67 9.23 7.28
C LEU A 371 8.64 9.60 6.20
N ASN A 372 8.69 8.94 5.04
CA ASN A 372 7.63 9.02 4.05
C ASN A 372 6.42 8.17 4.48
N CYS A 373 5.33 8.22 3.71
CA CYS A 373 4.14 7.40 3.96
C CYS A 373 4.53 5.93 4.11
N LEU A 374 4.11 5.33 5.22
CA LEU A 374 4.22 3.89 5.44
C LEU A 374 3.45 3.16 4.33
N GLN A 375 3.99 2.02 3.90
CA GLN A 375 3.53 1.26 2.74
C GLN A 375 3.04 -0.12 3.16
N THR A 376 2.33 -0.80 2.25
CA THR A 376 1.79 -2.15 2.43
C THR A 376 2.79 -3.27 2.09
N CYS A 377 4.07 -2.92 1.90
CA CYS A 377 5.16 -3.84 1.60
C CYS A 377 6.50 -3.31 2.15
N MET A 378 7.35 -4.23 2.58
CA MET A 378 8.63 -3.95 3.22
C MET A 378 9.82 -4.23 2.29
N ALA A 379 10.97 -3.62 2.57
CA ALA A 379 12.19 -3.88 1.80
C ALA A 379 12.70 -5.31 1.97
N SER A 380 13.15 -5.92 0.88
CA SER A 380 13.79 -7.24 0.95
C SER A 380 15.22 -7.15 1.50
N ALA A 381 15.67 -8.21 2.18
CA ALA A 381 17.06 -8.33 2.64
C ALA A 381 18.09 -8.20 1.50
N LYS A 382 17.71 -8.61 0.28
CA LYS A 382 18.51 -8.42 -0.95
C LYS A 382 18.72 -6.93 -1.28
N LEU A 383 17.84 -6.02 -0.87
CA LEU A 383 18.03 -4.56 -1.04
C LEU A 383 18.94 -3.97 0.04
N THR A 384 18.72 -4.30 1.31
CA THR A 384 19.55 -3.79 2.42
C THR A 384 20.99 -4.26 2.29
N GLU A 385 21.22 -5.49 1.85
CA GLU A 385 22.55 -6.04 1.55
C GLU A 385 23.23 -5.33 0.36
N ARG A 386 22.47 -4.97 -0.69
CA ARG A 386 23.00 -4.17 -1.82
C ARG A 386 23.39 -2.76 -1.39
N ILE A 387 22.67 -2.16 -0.43
CA ILE A 387 23.05 -0.87 0.18
C ILE A 387 24.31 -1.05 1.04
N HIS A 388 24.37 -2.09 1.88
CA HIS A 388 25.53 -2.39 2.72
C HIS A 388 26.82 -2.52 1.89
N ARG A 389 26.83 -3.36 0.85
CA ARG A 389 27.98 -3.53 -0.06
C ARG A 389 28.34 -2.24 -0.81
N ALA A 390 27.35 -1.44 -1.24
CA ALA A 390 27.60 -0.18 -1.94
C ALA A 390 28.25 0.90 -1.04
N LEU A 391 28.01 0.86 0.27
CA LEU A 391 28.62 1.73 1.26
C LEU A 391 29.99 1.20 1.72
N ALA A 392 30.11 -0.11 1.97
CA ALA A 392 31.36 -0.76 2.37
C ALA A 392 32.46 -0.66 1.30
N ASN A 393 32.08 -0.64 0.02
CA ASN A 393 32.99 -0.46 -1.11
C ASN A 393 33.15 1.02 -1.54
N SER A 394 32.78 1.98 -0.69
CA SER A 394 32.90 3.43 -0.97
C SER A 394 34.00 4.09 -0.13
N THR A 395 34.34 5.33 -0.46
CA THR A 395 35.07 6.20 0.48
C THR A 395 34.21 6.49 1.72
N ASP A 396 34.84 6.97 2.79
CA ASP A 396 34.15 7.53 3.95
C ASP A 396 34.48 9.04 4.03
N PRO A 397 33.54 9.96 3.72
CA PRO A 397 32.15 9.70 3.32
C PRO A 397 32.01 9.15 1.88
N PRO A 398 30.89 8.46 1.56
CA PRO A 398 30.63 7.94 0.21
C PRO A 398 30.50 9.04 -0.84
N THR A 399 30.73 8.71 -2.11
CA THR A 399 30.57 9.68 -3.20
C THR A 399 29.12 10.17 -3.33
N GLN A 400 28.92 11.41 -3.79
CA GLN A 400 27.59 12.03 -3.83
C GLN A 400 26.57 11.23 -4.68
N ALA A 401 27.02 10.49 -5.69
CA ALA A 401 26.19 9.58 -6.48
C ALA A 401 25.72 8.35 -5.66
N VAL A 402 26.60 7.77 -4.82
CA VAL A 402 26.24 6.68 -3.91
C VAL A 402 25.29 7.19 -2.82
N GLN A 403 25.60 8.34 -2.21
CA GLN A 403 24.70 8.98 -1.22
C GLN A 403 23.30 9.20 -1.81
N LYS A 404 23.19 9.82 -2.99
CA LYS A 404 21.90 10.05 -3.67
C LYS A 404 21.11 8.76 -3.86
N ARG A 405 21.73 7.73 -4.45
CA ARG A 405 21.11 6.42 -4.71
C ARG A 405 20.65 5.73 -3.42
N VAL A 406 21.45 5.77 -2.36
CA VAL A 406 21.10 5.18 -1.06
C VAL A 406 19.94 5.95 -0.43
N LEU A 407 19.97 7.29 -0.45
CA LEU A 407 18.84 8.10 0.04
C LEU A 407 17.55 7.91 -0.76
N GLU A 408 17.63 7.62 -2.06
CA GLU A 408 16.45 7.33 -2.88
C GLU A 408 15.77 6.02 -2.45
N GLU A 409 16.51 4.93 -2.26
CA GLU A 409 15.95 3.68 -1.72
C GLU A 409 15.53 3.83 -0.25
N CYS A 410 16.29 4.54 0.58
CA CYS A 410 15.92 4.76 1.99
C CYS A 410 14.65 5.63 2.14
N ARG A 411 14.41 6.58 1.23
CA ARG A 411 13.14 7.31 1.13
C ARG A 411 12.02 6.45 0.56
N LYS A 412 12.30 5.59 -0.42
CA LYS A 412 11.31 4.73 -1.06
C LYS A 412 10.76 3.67 -0.10
N TRP A 413 11.59 3.10 0.77
CA TRP A 413 11.22 1.99 1.67
C TRP A 413 11.27 2.34 3.16
N ASN A 414 11.37 3.64 3.51
CA ASN A 414 11.48 4.12 4.89
C ASN A 414 12.59 3.44 5.71
N LEU A 415 13.75 3.20 5.09
CA LEU A 415 14.85 2.52 5.75
C LEU A 415 15.50 3.41 6.81
N VAL A 416 15.84 2.81 7.95
CA VAL A 416 16.49 3.43 9.12
C VAL A 416 17.89 2.85 9.33
N TRP A 417 18.78 3.62 9.96
CA TRP A 417 20.17 3.26 10.18
C TRP A 417 20.34 2.51 11.50
N ILE A 418 20.83 1.26 11.43
CA ILE A 418 20.89 0.32 12.57
C ILE A 418 22.30 -0.17 12.90
N GLY A 419 23.32 0.43 12.29
CA GLY A 419 24.72 0.02 12.41
C GLY A 419 25.59 0.68 11.35
N LYS A 420 26.92 0.62 11.50
CA LYS A 420 27.86 1.13 10.50
C LYS A 420 27.57 0.50 9.13
N ASN A 421 27.28 1.35 8.14
CA ASN A 421 26.88 0.96 6.78
C ASN A 421 25.67 0.00 6.71
N LYS A 422 24.83 -0.09 7.75
CA LYS A 422 23.72 -1.06 7.85
C LYS A 422 22.39 -0.35 8.00
N VAL A 423 21.48 -0.64 7.08
CA VAL A 423 20.09 -0.14 7.10
C VAL A 423 19.10 -1.30 7.21
N ALA A 424 17.95 -1.05 7.83
CA ALA A 424 16.81 -1.97 7.90
C ALA A 424 15.51 -1.25 7.57
N ALA A 425 14.45 -2.01 7.27
CA ALA A 425 13.09 -1.50 7.37
C ALA A 425 12.68 -1.38 8.85
N LEU A 426 11.66 -0.58 9.12
CA LEU A 426 11.07 -0.42 10.46
C LEU A 426 10.53 -1.75 10.98
N ASP A 427 10.56 -1.96 12.30
CA ASP A 427 9.80 -3.05 12.91
C ASP A 427 8.29 -2.72 12.99
N TYR A 428 7.45 -3.76 13.12
CA TYR A 428 6.01 -3.60 13.29
C TYR A 428 5.62 -2.79 14.53
N LEU A 429 6.34 -2.91 15.65
CA LEU A 429 6.08 -2.12 16.85
C LEU A 429 6.36 -0.61 16.59
N GLU A 430 7.36 -0.31 15.76
CA GLU A 430 7.67 1.05 15.34
C GLU A 430 6.60 1.61 14.38
N MET A 431 6.09 0.78 13.47
CA MET A 431 4.98 1.15 12.58
C MET A 431 3.68 1.40 13.36
N GLU A 432 3.34 0.53 14.32
CA GLU A 432 2.20 0.70 15.24
C GLU A 432 2.32 2.02 16.01
N PHE A 433 3.50 2.31 16.58
CA PHE A 433 3.78 3.55 17.31
C PHE A 433 3.68 4.80 16.43
N LEU A 434 4.28 4.81 15.23
CA LEU A 434 4.21 5.92 14.27
C LEU A 434 2.77 6.22 13.79
N LEU A 435 1.95 5.18 13.69
CA LEU A 435 0.54 5.30 13.30
C LEU A 435 -0.37 5.64 14.48
N GLY A 436 0.13 5.55 15.72
CA GLY A 436 -0.63 5.85 16.93
C GLY A 436 -1.53 4.71 17.41
N TYR A 437 -1.25 3.45 17.06
CA TYR A 437 -1.90 2.28 17.66
C TYR A 437 -1.33 1.94 19.05
N PRO A 438 -1.98 1.07 19.83
CA PRO A 438 -1.35 0.37 20.95
C PRO A 438 -0.12 -0.43 20.50
N ARG A 439 0.78 -0.72 21.45
CA ARG A 439 1.89 -1.66 21.24
C ARG A 439 1.33 -3.08 21.07
N ASP A 440 1.92 -3.87 20.16
CA ASP A 440 1.51 -5.24 19.84
C ASP A 440 0.10 -5.34 19.19
N HIS A 441 -0.53 -4.22 18.79
CA HIS A 441 -1.92 -4.18 18.30
C HIS A 441 -2.20 -5.11 17.11
N THR A 442 -1.22 -5.36 16.25
CA THR A 442 -1.35 -6.28 15.10
C THR A 442 -0.57 -7.58 15.28
N ARG A 443 -0.08 -7.88 16.49
CA ARG A 443 0.60 -9.15 16.81
C ARG A 443 -0.39 -10.33 16.73
N GLY A 444 0.13 -11.52 16.44
CA GLY A 444 -0.67 -12.70 16.09
C GLY A 444 -1.00 -12.78 14.59
N ALA A 445 -1.22 -11.65 13.91
CA ALA A 445 -1.37 -11.67 12.45
C ALA A 445 -0.05 -11.94 11.72
N SER A 446 -0.11 -12.64 10.59
CA SER A 446 1.06 -12.97 9.78
C SER A 446 1.70 -11.72 9.14
N LYS A 447 3.03 -11.76 8.91
CA LYS A 447 3.83 -10.60 8.42
C LYS A 447 3.18 -9.87 7.23
N LYS A 448 2.81 -10.61 6.18
CA LYS A 448 2.13 -10.09 4.97
C LYS A 448 0.77 -9.43 5.27
N LYS A 449 0.05 -9.86 6.30
CA LYS A 449 -1.19 -9.22 6.77
C LYS A 449 -0.86 -7.95 7.57
N ARG A 450 0.11 -7.99 8.50
CA ARG A 450 0.57 -6.79 9.25
C ARG A 450 1.02 -5.68 8.32
N ASP A 451 1.86 -5.99 7.32
CA ASP A 451 2.30 -5.05 6.27
C ASP A 451 1.09 -4.33 5.62
N LYS A 452 0.14 -5.12 5.08
CA LYS A 452 -1.04 -4.60 4.38
C LYS A 452 -1.95 -3.78 5.30
N CYS A 453 -2.18 -4.25 6.52
CA CYS A 453 -3.08 -3.61 7.46
C CYS A 453 -2.53 -2.27 7.95
N LEU A 454 -1.29 -2.24 8.46
CA LEU A 454 -0.67 -1.02 8.97
C LEU A 454 -0.50 0.04 7.88
N GLY A 455 -0.04 -0.35 6.68
CA GLY A 455 0.11 0.58 5.55
C GLY A 455 -1.20 1.29 5.18
N ASN A 456 -2.32 0.57 5.14
CA ASN A 456 -3.62 1.12 4.77
C ASN A 456 -4.40 1.77 5.92
N SER A 457 -4.14 1.40 7.18
CA SER A 457 -4.81 1.92 8.38
C SER A 457 -4.75 3.45 8.56
N PHE A 458 -5.63 4.01 9.40
CA PHE A 458 -5.57 5.43 9.75
C PHE A 458 -4.34 5.76 10.59
N GLN A 459 -3.84 7.00 10.45
CA GLN A 459 -2.97 7.61 11.45
C GLN A 459 -3.87 8.17 12.56
N VAL A 460 -3.82 7.54 13.72
CA VAL A 460 -4.80 7.66 14.81
C VAL A 460 -4.86 9.08 15.35
N ASP A 461 -3.72 9.75 15.57
CA ASP A 461 -3.68 11.07 16.20
C ASP A 461 -4.26 12.18 15.32
N THR A 462 -4.13 12.04 13.99
CA THR A 462 -4.72 12.95 12.99
C THR A 462 -6.24 12.78 12.96
N VAL A 463 -6.75 11.54 12.98
CA VAL A 463 -8.20 11.25 13.07
C VAL A 463 -8.76 11.69 14.41
N ALA A 464 -8.07 11.41 15.53
CA ALA A 464 -8.47 11.83 16.87
C ALA A 464 -8.54 13.36 17.00
N PHE A 465 -7.60 14.11 16.40
CA PHE A 465 -7.68 15.57 16.37
C PHE A 465 -8.96 16.07 15.70
N HIS A 466 -9.39 15.45 14.60
CA HIS A 466 -10.66 15.80 13.94
C HIS A 466 -11.90 15.35 14.74
N LEU A 467 -11.87 14.15 15.32
CA LEU A 467 -12.97 13.59 16.13
C LEU A 467 -13.10 14.23 17.52
N SER A 468 -12.06 14.90 18.02
CA SER A 468 -12.00 15.47 19.38
C SER A 468 -13.20 16.33 19.77
N VAL A 469 -13.78 17.06 18.82
CA VAL A 469 -14.98 17.91 19.01
C VAL A 469 -16.23 17.13 19.43
N LEU A 470 -16.23 15.79 19.27
CA LEU A 470 -17.35 14.93 19.66
C LEU A 470 -17.37 14.66 21.17
N LYS A 471 -16.23 14.80 21.87
CA LYS A 471 -16.08 14.41 23.28
C LYS A 471 -17.11 15.08 24.19
N ASP A 472 -17.18 16.40 24.13
CA ASP A 472 -18.07 17.19 24.99
C ASP A 472 -19.55 17.13 24.52
N ARG A 473 -19.81 16.60 23.32
CA ARG A 473 -21.16 16.41 22.78
C ARG A 473 -21.78 15.05 23.12
N PHE A 474 -20.96 14.03 23.39
CA PHE A 474 -21.41 12.67 23.68
C PHE A 474 -20.88 12.14 25.03
N PRO A 475 -21.13 12.83 26.16
CA PRO A 475 -20.60 12.45 27.47
C PRO A 475 -21.10 11.08 27.96
N CYS A 476 -22.30 10.66 27.52
CA CYS A 476 -22.85 9.33 27.82
C CYS A 476 -22.34 8.22 26.88
N GLY A 477 -21.42 8.54 25.96
CA GLY A 477 -20.96 7.66 24.89
C GLY A 477 -21.86 7.63 23.65
N MET A 478 -21.36 7.04 22.57
CA MET A 478 -21.95 7.13 21.23
C MET A 478 -22.11 5.78 20.50
N ASN A 479 -23.01 5.76 19.52
CA ASN A 479 -23.18 4.68 18.56
C ASN A 479 -22.42 4.99 17.26
N VAL A 480 -21.58 4.08 16.80
CA VAL A 480 -20.72 4.28 15.61
C VAL A 480 -21.03 3.23 14.55
N LEU A 481 -21.06 3.63 13.28
CA LEU A 481 -20.93 2.74 12.13
C LEU A 481 -19.58 2.99 11.48
N SER A 482 -18.75 1.95 11.38
CA SER A 482 -17.39 1.99 10.88
C SER A 482 -17.27 1.13 9.62
N LEU A 483 -17.23 1.79 8.46
CA LEU A 483 -17.19 1.17 7.14
C LEU A 483 -15.75 1.08 6.63
N PHE A 484 -15.30 -0.12 6.26
CA PHE A 484 -13.90 -0.40 5.90
C PHE A 484 -12.96 -0.11 7.09
N SER A 485 -13.37 -0.60 8.27
CA SER A 485 -12.77 -0.27 9.57
C SER A 485 -11.33 -0.77 9.75
N GLY A 486 -10.91 -1.78 8.97
CA GLY A 486 -9.56 -2.34 9.03
C GLY A 486 -9.22 -2.81 10.44
N ILE A 487 -8.09 -2.34 10.97
CA ILE A 487 -7.60 -2.68 12.31
C ILE A 487 -8.13 -1.76 13.43
N GLY A 488 -9.32 -1.19 13.27
CA GLY A 488 -9.97 -0.39 14.33
C GLY A 488 -9.44 1.04 14.47
N GLY A 489 -9.01 1.67 13.37
CA GLY A 489 -8.31 2.97 13.41
C GLY A 489 -9.16 4.14 13.90
N ALA A 490 -10.49 4.06 13.77
CA ALA A 490 -11.41 5.08 14.29
C ALA A 490 -11.76 4.83 15.76
N GLU A 491 -11.89 3.56 16.11
CA GLU A 491 -12.27 3.03 17.41
C GLU A 491 -11.15 3.29 18.42
N VAL A 492 -9.89 3.02 18.05
CA VAL A 492 -8.68 3.39 18.81
C VAL A 492 -8.59 4.91 18.99
N ALA A 493 -8.97 5.72 17.98
CA ALA A 493 -8.97 7.17 18.08
C ALA A 493 -10.03 7.69 19.07
N LEU A 494 -11.25 7.15 19.03
CA LEU A 494 -12.34 7.47 19.97
C LEU A 494 -11.99 7.05 21.40
N HIS A 495 -11.45 5.84 21.59
CA HIS A 495 -10.98 5.36 22.88
C HIS A 495 -9.86 6.24 23.45
N LYS A 496 -8.85 6.61 22.65
CA LYS A 496 -7.77 7.54 23.08
C LYS A 496 -8.26 8.95 23.42
N LEU A 497 -9.37 9.41 22.83
CA LEU A 497 -10.04 10.65 23.23
C LEU A 497 -10.78 10.51 24.57
N GLY A 498 -11.02 9.29 25.07
CA GLY A 498 -11.89 9.01 26.20
C GLY A 498 -13.38 9.14 25.85
N ILE A 499 -13.76 8.86 24.60
CA ILE A 499 -15.14 8.82 24.15
C ILE A 499 -15.63 7.37 24.24
N ARG A 500 -16.57 7.10 25.16
CA ARG A 500 -17.15 5.77 25.31
C ARG A 500 -17.94 5.38 24.06
N MET A 501 -17.72 4.17 23.56
CA MET A 501 -18.47 3.61 22.44
C MET A 501 -19.50 2.63 23.00
N LYS A 502 -20.80 2.95 22.87
CA LYS A 502 -21.91 2.11 23.36
C LYS A 502 -22.08 0.88 22.48
N THR A 503 -22.11 1.13 21.17
CA THR A 503 -22.16 0.11 20.13
C THR A 503 -21.31 0.57 18.95
N VAL A 504 -20.45 -0.31 18.45
CA VAL A 504 -19.79 -0.15 17.15
C VAL A 504 -20.34 -1.22 16.21
N VAL A 505 -20.94 -0.78 15.10
CA VAL A 505 -21.17 -1.64 13.95
C VAL A 505 -19.95 -1.52 13.04
N SER A 506 -19.18 -2.59 12.92
CA SER A 506 -17.93 -2.64 12.14
C SER A 506 -18.15 -3.42 10.85
N VAL A 507 -17.61 -2.94 9.74
CA VAL A 507 -17.69 -3.59 8.43
C VAL A 507 -16.30 -3.70 7.81
N GLU A 508 -15.78 -4.92 7.73
CA GLU A 508 -14.42 -5.19 7.25
C GLU A 508 -14.33 -6.58 6.60
N ILE A 509 -13.80 -6.62 5.37
CA ILE A 509 -13.74 -7.83 4.53
C ILE A 509 -12.65 -8.79 4.99
N CYS A 510 -11.51 -8.28 5.47
CA CYS A 510 -10.37 -9.09 5.86
C CYS A 510 -10.51 -9.60 7.30
N GLU A 511 -10.62 -10.91 7.45
CA GLU A 511 -10.79 -11.55 8.76
C GLU A 511 -9.65 -11.26 9.75
N ALA A 512 -8.41 -11.24 9.30
CA ALA A 512 -7.27 -10.88 10.16
C ALA A 512 -7.41 -9.46 10.74
N SER A 513 -8.06 -8.54 10.02
CA SER A 513 -8.37 -7.19 10.50
C SER A 513 -9.50 -7.20 11.54
N ARG A 514 -10.58 -7.97 11.27
CA ARG A 514 -11.68 -8.21 12.22
C ARG A 514 -11.18 -8.81 13.54
N ASN A 515 -10.36 -9.86 13.45
CA ASN A 515 -9.82 -10.56 14.63
C ASN A 515 -8.87 -9.65 15.43
N ILE A 516 -8.11 -8.75 14.78
CA ILE A 516 -7.35 -7.67 15.46
C ILE A 516 -8.29 -6.71 16.20
N LEU A 517 -9.32 -6.19 15.52
CA LEU A 517 -10.30 -5.27 16.14
C LEU A 517 -11.01 -5.92 17.33
N ARG A 518 -11.46 -7.18 17.20
CA ARG A 518 -12.14 -7.94 18.26
C ARG A 518 -11.23 -8.17 19.46
N THR A 519 -10.01 -8.66 19.23
CA THR A 519 -9.00 -8.86 20.29
C THR A 519 -8.71 -7.58 21.05
N TRP A 520 -8.63 -6.44 20.35
CA TRP A 520 -8.50 -5.13 20.99
C TRP A 520 -9.77 -4.68 21.73
N TRP A 521 -10.95 -4.94 21.16
CA TRP A 521 -12.25 -4.58 21.74
C TRP A 521 -12.44 -5.24 23.11
N ASP A 522 -12.28 -6.56 23.15
CA ASP A 522 -12.50 -7.39 24.34
C ASP A 522 -11.52 -7.05 25.48
N GLN A 523 -10.36 -6.45 25.15
CA GLN A 523 -9.37 -5.97 26.11
C GLN A 523 -9.62 -4.53 26.62
N THR A 524 -10.44 -3.72 25.94
CA THR A 524 -10.45 -2.26 26.15
C THR A 524 -11.82 -1.57 26.20
N GLN A 525 -12.91 -2.21 25.79
CA GLN A 525 -14.24 -1.61 25.72
C GLN A 525 -15.30 -2.36 26.55
N ASP A 526 -16.34 -1.64 26.97
CA ASP A 526 -17.48 -2.18 27.74
C ASP A 526 -18.82 -2.13 26.97
N GLY A 527 -18.75 -1.84 25.67
CA GLY A 527 -19.89 -1.75 24.77
C GLY A 527 -20.01 -2.95 23.82
N THR A 528 -21.02 -2.91 22.95
CA THR A 528 -21.30 -3.98 21.99
C THR A 528 -20.54 -3.78 20.68
N LEU A 529 -19.72 -4.75 20.27
CA LEU A 529 -19.22 -4.84 18.89
C LEU A 529 -20.20 -5.69 18.05
N ILE A 530 -20.57 -5.21 16.87
CA ILE A 530 -21.38 -5.94 15.89
C ILE A 530 -20.62 -5.94 14.56
N GLU A 531 -20.13 -7.10 14.14
CA GLU A 531 -19.30 -7.21 12.92
C GLU A 531 -20.09 -7.67 11.70
N PHE A 532 -19.79 -7.10 10.54
CA PHE A 532 -20.23 -7.55 9.22
C PHE A 532 -19.02 -7.76 8.30
N ARG A 533 -19.05 -8.83 7.50
CA ARG A 533 -17.99 -9.13 6.51
C ARG A 533 -18.03 -8.21 5.29
N ASP A 534 -19.23 -7.86 4.81
CA ASP A 534 -19.40 -7.12 3.56
C ASP A 534 -20.33 -5.91 3.71
N VAL A 535 -19.97 -4.81 3.03
CA VAL A 535 -20.73 -3.57 2.96
C VAL A 535 -22.05 -3.73 2.18
N GLN A 536 -22.12 -4.69 1.26
CA GLN A 536 -23.34 -5.05 0.54
C GLN A 536 -24.39 -5.67 1.47
N SER A 537 -23.98 -6.36 2.54
CA SER A 537 -24.90 -6.95 3.53
C SER A 537 -25.71 -5.92 4.33
N LEU A 538 -25.27 -4.66 4.35
CA LEU A 538 -26.02 -3.54 4.92
C LEU A 538 -27.05 -3.01 3.93
N THR A 539 -28.12 -3.78 3.73
CA THR A 539 -29.32 -3.34 2.99
C THR A 539 -30.07 -2.22 3.73
N HIS A 540 -31.03 -1.57 3.07
CA HIS A 540 -31.85 -0.52 3.70
C HIS A 540 -32.64 -1.06 4.91
N GLU A 541 -33.14 -2.29 4.82
CA GLU A 541 -33.91 -3.01 5.84
C GLU A 541 -33.02 -3.38 7.03
N LYS A 542 -31.80 -3.85 6.75
CA LYS A 542 -30.81 -4.17 7.79
C LYS A 542 -30.39 -2.92 8.55
N ILE A 543 -30.12 -1.82 7.84
CA ILE A 543 -29.81 -0.51 8.43
C ILE A 543 -31.00 0.01 9.25
N ALA A 544 -32.23 -0.09 8.74
CA ALA A 544 -33.43 0.29 9.49
C ALA A 544 -33.61 -0.55 10.77
N SER A 545 -33.27 -1.84 10.73
CA SER A 545 -33.31 -2.70 11.91
C SER A 545 -32.25 -2.32 12.94
N LEU A 546 -31.02 -2.02 12.52
CA LEU A 546 -29.96 -1.52 13.39
C LEU A 546 -30.35 -0.17 14.02
N ILE A 547 -30.92 0.76 13.25
CA ILE A 547 -31.38 2.05 13.76
C ILE A 547 -32.49 1.88 14.80
N ARG A 548 -33.48 1.00 14.56
CA ARG A 548 -34.54 0.67 15.53
C ARG A 548 -33.98 0.03 16.82
N GLN A 549 -32.96 -0.82 16.70
CA GLN A 549 -32.35 -1.52 17.85
C GLN A 549 -31.45 -0.60 18.69
N LEU A 550 -30.70 0.30 18.04
CA LEU A 550 -29.65 1.10 18.69
C LEU A 550 -30.10 2.53 19.05
N GLY A 551 -31.23 3.00 18.50
CA GLY A 551 -31.67 4.40 18.60
C GLY A 551 -31.04 5.33 17.56
N GLY A 552 -30.41 4.77 16.52
CA GLY A 552 -29.67 5.50 15.49
C GLY A 552 -28.15 5.48 15.67
N PHE A 553 -27.45 6.19 14.79
CA PHE A 553 -25.99 6.34 14.80
C PHE A 553 -25.60 7.80 15.06
N ASP A 554 -24.57 8.02 15.87
CA ASP A 554 -24.02 9.35 16.12
C ASP A 554 -22.90 9.70 15.13
N LEU A 555 -22.14 8.69 14.69
CA LEU A 555 -21.03 8.81 13.76
C LEU A 555 -21.05 7.68 12.71
N VAL A 556 -20.93 8.03 11.43
CA VAL A 556 -20.68 7.12 10.30
C VAL A 556 -19.29 7.43 9.74
N ILE A 557 -18.30 6.58 10.05
CA ILE A 557 -16.90 6.76 9.67
C ILE A 557 -16.46 5.70 8.67
N GLY A 558 -15.53 6.07 7.77
CA GLY A 558 -14.87 5.10 6.89
C GLY A 558 -13.71 5.69 6.10
N GLY A 559 -12.96 4.82 5.44
CA GLY A 559 -11.83 5.22 4.58
C GLY A 559 -11.80 4.42 3.29
N SER A 560 -11.28 5.01 2.22
CA SER A 560 -11.11 4.30 0.96
C SER A 560 -10.10 3.14 1.14
N PRO A 561 -10.44 1.87 0.80
CA PRO A 561 -9.56 0.72 1.03
C PRO A 561 -8.41 0.67 0.02
N CYS A 562 -7.42 1.53 0.25
CA CYS A 562 -6.37 1.98 -0.66
C CYS A 562 -5.49 0.87 -1.27
N ASN A 563 -5.91 0.26 -2.38
CA ASN A 563 -5.04 -0.62 -3.19
C ASN A 563 -4.41 0.10 -4.41
N ASN A 564 -5.17 0.94 -5.13
CA ASN A 564 -4.76 1.43 -6.48
C ASN A 564 -4.41 2.93 -6.56
N LEU A 565 -4.50 3.68 -5.46
CA LEU A 565 -4.26 5.14 -5.42
C LEU A 565 -2.83 5.53 -4.99
N ALA A 566 -1.98 4.56 -4.63
CA ALA A 566 -0.56 4.79 -4.35
C ALA A 566 0.28 4.70 -5.64
N GLY A 567 0.94 5.80 -6.02
CA GLY A 567 1.65 5.95 -7.30
C GLY A 567 2.85 5.01 -7.58
N SER A 568 3.14 4.07 -6.69
CA SER A 568 4.06 2.95 -6.94
C SER A 568 3.44 1.86 -7.82
N ASN A 569 2.11 1.66 -7.76
CA ASN A 569 1.40 0.64 -8.54
C ASN A 569 1.16 1.12 -9.99
N ARG A 570 2.22 1.19 -10.79
CA ARG A 570 2.19 1.71 -12.17
C ARG A 570 1.29 0.95 -13.16
N HIS A 571 0.86 -0.27 -12.83
CA HIS A 571 0.20 -1.19 -13.77
C HIS A 571 -1.35 -1.21 -13.71
N HIS A 572 -1.98 -0.70 -12.65
CA HIS A 572 -3.45 -0.62 -12.54
C HIS A 572 -3.93 0.82 -12.33
N ARG A 573 -3.77 1.66 -13.36
CA ARG A 573 -4.42 2.98 -13.46
C ARG A 573 -5.85 2.87 -14.02
N VAL A 574 -6.68 2.04 -13.38
CA VAL A 574 -8.14 2.15 -13.61
C VAL A 574 -8.61 3.45 -12.96
N GLY A 575 -9.52 4.17 -13.62
CA GLY A 575 -10.07 5.43 -13.12
C GLY A 575 -11.12 5.24 -12.02
N LEU A 576 -12.15 6.09 -12.02
CA LEU A 576 -13.33 5.96 -11.14
C LEU A 576 -14.28 4.82 -11.55
N GLU A 577 -13.75 3.81 -12.25
CA GLU A 577 -14.45 2.65 -12.79
C GLU A 577 -13.94 1.33 -12.18
N GLY A 578 -12.82 1.34 -11.45
CA GLY A 578 -12.35 0.21 -10.65
C GLY A 578 -12.96 0.19 -9.24
N ASP A 579 -12.90 -0.97 -8.58
CA ASP A 579 -13.60 -1.36 -7.33
C ASP A 579 -13.68 -0.29 -6.23
N GLN A 580 -12.68 0.59 -6.12
CA GLN A 580 -12.66 1.71 -5.17
C GLN A 580 -13.83 2.68 -5.35
N SER A 581 -14.35 2.85 -6.58
CA SER A 581 -15.54 3.68 -6.82
C SER A 581 -16.84 2.97 -6.44
N VAL A 582 -16.89 1.64 -6.52
CA VAL A 582 -18.01 0.82 -6.02
C VAL A 582 -18.10 0.97 -4.50
N LEU A 583 -16.99 0.76 -3.79
CA LEU A 583 -16.93 0.85 -2.33
C LEU A 583 -17.19 2.29 -1.82
N PHE A 584 -16.83 3.32 -2.59
CA PHE A 584 -17.27 4.69 -2.31
C PHE A 584 -18.78 4.90 -2.53
N ARG A 585 -19.36 4.36 -3.62
CA ARG A 585 -20.81 4.40 -3.85
C ARG A 585 -21.57 3.68 -2.73
N ASP A 586 -21.03 2.59 -2.19
CA ASP A 586 -21.60 1.91 -1.02
C ASP A 586 -21.56 2.76 0.25
N TYR A 587 -20.46 3.46 0.54
CA TYR A 587 -20.41 4.43 1.65
C TYR A 587 -21.51 5.50 1.50
N VAL A 588 -21.68 6.07 0.31
CA VAL A 588 -22.70 7.08 0.01
C VAL A 588 -24.13 6.50 0.09
N ARG A 589 -24.34 5.29 -0.42
CA ARG A 589 -25.61 4.53 -0.32
C ARG A 589 -26.03 4.35 1.13
N ILE A 590 -25.11 3.89 1.98
CA ILE A 590 -25.36 3.63 3.39
C ILE A 590 -25.59 4.94 4.17
N LEU A 591 -24.75 5.96 3.96
CA LEU A 591 -24.91 7.26 4.63
C LEU A 591 -26.25 7.93 4.30
N ASN A 592 -26.67 7.89 3.02
CA ASN A 592 -27.98 8.41 2.60
C ASN A 592 -29.15 7.57 3.14
N SER A 593 -29.00 6.24 3.19
CA SER A 593 -29.98 5.34 3.82
C SER A 593 -30.19 5.69 5.30
N ILE A 594 -29.10 5.84 6.07
CA ILE A 594 -29.14 6.22 7.48
C ILE A 594 -29.79 7.59 7.68
N LYS A 595 -29.38 8.60 6.90
CA LYS A 595 -29.97 9.94 6.97
C LYS A 595 -31.46 9.96 6.63
N SER A 596 -31.91 9.16 5.66
CA SER A 596 -33.31 9.00 5.32
C SER A 596 -34.11 8.38 6.47
N ILE A 597 -33.64 7.26 7.03
CA ILE A 597 -34.32 6.56 8.12
C ILE A 597 -34.35 7.44 9.38
N MET A 598 -33.23 8.04 9.79
CA MET A 598 -33.18 8.89 10.98
C MET A 598 -34.00 10.18 10.84
N ALA A 599 -34.21 10.70 9.63
CA ALA A 599 -35.12 11.83 9.38
C ALA A 599 -36.61 11.47 9.45
N ASN A 600 -36.95 10.17 9.44
CA ASN A 600 -38.33 9.66 9.57
C ASN A 600 -38.65 9.13 10.98
N VAL A 601 -37.66 9.13 11.89
CA VAL A 601 -37.77 8.58 13.26
C VAL A 601 -37.77 9.68 14.34
N GLY A 602 -37.44 10.94 13.99
CA GLY A 602 -37.43 12.09 14.91
C GLY A 602 -37.64 13.45 14.24
#